data_AF-A0A3C1P675-F1
#
_entry.id   AF-A0A3C1P675-F1
#
_cell.length_a   1.000
_cell.length_b   1.000
_cell.length_c   1.000
_cell.angle_alpha   90.00
_cell.angle_beta   90.00
_cell.angle_gamma   90.00
#
_symmetry.space_group_name_H-M   'P 1'
#
loop_
_entity.id
_entity.type
_entity.pdbx_description
1 polymer ?
#
loop_
_entity_poly.entity_id
_entity_poly.type
_entity_poly.pdbx_seq_one_letter_code
_entity_poly.pdbx_strand_id
1 'polypeptide(L)' 'MSEEPVRPTDSGDGQVLEEAARRRTFAVISHPDAGKSTLTEALTLHAHAISQAGAIHGKAGRAATVSDWM' A
#
# COMPACT_ATOMS: atom_id res chain seq x y z
N MET A 1 -2.78 49.76 4.30
CA MET A 1 -2.06 48.50 4.55
C MET A 1 -2.55 47.51 3.51
N SER A 2 -1.79 47.37 2.42
CA SER A 2 -2.11 46.40 1.37
C SER A 2 -1.47 45.08 1.78
N GLU A 3 -2.28 44.09 2.13
CA GLU A 3 -1.78 42.73 2.32
C GLU A 3 -1.40 42.16 0.95
N GLU A 4 -0.11 41.89 0.77
CA GLU A 4 0.41 41.17 -0.39
C GLU A 4 0.10 39.67 -0.19
N PRO A 5 -0.48 38.96 -1.18
CA PRO A 5 -0.80 37.55 -1.02
C PRO A 5 0.48 36.73 -0.94
N VAL A 6 0.68 36.04 0.19
CA VAL A 6 1.74 35.04 0.37
C VAL A 6 1.61 33.97 -0.71
N ARG A 7 2.57 33.93 -1.64
CA ARG A 7 2.65 32.86 -2.65
C ARG A 7 3.23 31.61 -1.99
N PRO A 8 2.64 30.42 -2.18
CA PRO A 8 3.26 29.18 -1.71
C PRO A 8 4.64 29.03 -2.36
N THR A 9 5.64 28.75 -1.54
CA THR A 9 7.01 28.48 -2.00
C THR A 9 7.03 27.15 -2.74
N ASP A 10 7.48 27.18 -4.00
CA ASP A 10 7.64 26.08 -4.98
C ASP A 10 8.46 24.86 -4.46
N SER A 11 9.11 25.00 -3.31
CA SER A 11 9.91 23.95 -2.66
C SER A 11 9.10 22.72 -2.24
N GLY A 12 7.79 22.88 -1.98
CA GLY A 12 6.91 21.77 -1.58
C GLY A 12 6.47 20.89 -2.76
N ASP A 13 6.26 21.48 -3.94
CA ASP A 13 5.66 20.78 -5.08
C ASP A 13 6.63 19.73 -5.66
N GLY A 14 7.92 20.07 -5.75
CA GLY A 14 8.95 19.12 -6.17
C GLY A 14 9.06 17.91 -5.23
N GLN A 15 8.99 18.14 -3.92
CA GLN A 15 9.01 17.08 -2.91
C GLN A 15 7.75 16.20 -2.98
N VAL A 16 6.58 16.82 -3.16
CA VAL A 16 5.31 16.08 -3.31
C VAL A 16 5.34 15.19 -4.56
N LEU A 17 5.82 15.71 -5.68
CA LEU A 17 5.92 14.95 -6.94
C LEU A 17 6.92 13.80 -6.84
N GLU A 18 8.07 14.02 -6.20
CA GLU A 18 9.08 12.98 -5.96
C GLU A 18 8.51 11.85 -5.10
N GLU A 19 7.83 12.20 -4.01
CA GLU A 19 7.18 11.24 -3.12
C GLU A 19 6.03 10.50 -3.82
N ALA A 20 5.23 11.19 -4.63
CA ALA A 20 4.18 10.57 -5.42
C ALA A 20 4.75 9.54 -6.42
N ALA A 21 5.86 9.87 -7.08
CA ALA A 21 6.50 9.00 -8.07
C ALA A 21 7.07 7.71 -7.47
N ARG A 22 7.43 7.70 -6.18
CA ARG A 22 7.93 6.52 -5.45
C ARG A 22 6.82 5.51 -5.08
N ARG A 23 5.56 5.95 -4.93
CA ARG A 23 4.46 5.09 -4.44
C ARG A 23 3.95 4.13 -5.52
N ARG A 24 3.62 2.91 -5.12
CA ARG A 24 2.97 1.88 -5.95
C ARG A 24 1.79 1.29 -5.19
N THR A 25 0.58 1.67 -5.60
CA THR A 25 -0.68 1.16 -5.01
C THR A 25 -1.28 0.14 -5.96
N PHE A 26 -1.55 -1.07 -5.46
CA PHE A 26 -2.11 -2.16 -6.27
C PHE A 26 -3.03 -3.04 -5.42
N ALA A 27 -3.86 -3.84 -6.10
CA ALA A 27 -4.71 -4.85 -5.51
C ALA A 27 -4.54 -6.18 -6.25
N VAL A 28 -4.68 -7.29 -5.54
CA VAL A 28 -4.71 -8.63 -6.13
C VAL A 28 -6.14 -9.16 -6.09
N ILE A 29 -6.73 -9.43 -7.26
CA ILE A 29 -8.09 -9.96 -7.43
C ILE A 29 -7.97 -11.29 -8.17
N SER A 30 -8.57 -12.34 -7.61
CA SER A 30 -8.54 -13.68 -8.21
C SER A 30 -9.79 -14.47 -7.86
N HIS A 31 -10.01 -15.56 -8.58
CA HIS A 31 -10.98 -16.58 -8.18
C HIS A 31 -10.55 -17.23 -6.83
N PRO A 32 -11.49 -17.81 -6.05
CA PRO A 32 -11.13 -18.64 -4.90
C PRO A 32 -10.04 -19.67 -5.24
N ASP A 33 -9.15 -19.90 -4.28
CA ASP A 33 -8.05 -20.88 -4.36
C ASP A 33 -6.98 -20.64 -5.45
N ALA A 34 -7.03 -19.54 -6.19
CA ALA A 34 -6.01 -19.17 -7.18
C ALA A 34 -4.66 -18.71 -6.57
N GLY A 35 -4.50 -18.79 -5.25
CA GLY A 35 -3.22 -18.49 -4.58
C GLY A 35 -2.99 -17.01 -4.25
N LYS A 36 -4.03 -16.16 -4.18
CA LYS A 36 -3.90 -14.74 -3.77
C LYS A 36 -3.10 -14.57 -2.48
N SER A 37 -3.39 -15.39 -1.46
CA SER A 37 -2.70 -15.32 -0.17
C SER A 37 -1.22 -15.67 -0.29
N THR A 38 -0.89 -16.73 -1.04
CA THR A 38 0.49 -17.14 -1.32
C THR A 38 1.29 -16.06 -2.05
N LEU A 39 0.69 -15.43 -3.08
CA LEU A 39 1.33 -14.31 -3.77
C LEU A 39 1.55 -13.12 -2.84
N THR A 40 0.56 -12.80 -1.99
CA THR A 40 0.67 -11.70 -1.03
C THR A 40 1.81 -11.97 -0.04
N GLU A 41 1.94 -13.18 0.49
CA GLU A 41 3.03 -13.58 1.38
C GLU A 41 4.41 -13.41 0.72
N ALA A 42 4.56 -13.88 -0.52
CA ALA A 42 5.82 -13.77 -1.26
C ALA A 42 6.23 -12.30 -1.47
N LEU A 43 5.28 -11.43 -1.83
CA LEU A 43 5.53 -10.00 -2.00
C LEU A 43 5.93 -9.34 -0.67
N THR A 44 5.25 -9.67 0.42
CA THR A 44 5.53 -9.13 1.74
C THR A 44 6.89 -9.57 2.29
N LEU A 45 7.29 -10.82 2.05
CA LEU A 45 8.64 -11.32 2.37
C LEU A 45 9.71 -10.56 1.56
N HIS A 46 9.48 -10.38 0.26
CA HIS A 46 10.42 -9.65 -0.61
C HIS A 46 10.55 -8.17 -0.21
N ALA A 47 9.48 -7.57 0.32
CA ALA A 47 9.47 -6.22 0.87
C ALA A 47 10.13 -6.11 2.27
N HIS A 48 10.76 -7.17 2.78
CA HIS A 48 11.30 -7.27 4.14
C HIS A 48 10.25 -7.01 5.25
N ALA A 49 8.95 -7.13 4.94
CA ALA A 49 7.86 -6.88 5.87
C ALA A 49 7.44 -8.17 6.61
N ILE A 50 8.41 -8.85 7.23
CA ILE A 50 8.30 -10.22 7.78
C ILE A 50 7.08 -10.41 8.71
N SER A 51 6.78 -9.44 9.57
CA SER A 51 5.62 -9.50 10.48
C SER A 51 4.28 -9.56 9.74
N GLN A 52 4.15 -8.85 8.61
CA GLN A 52 2.93 -8.88 7.79
C GLN A 52 2.80 -10.21 7.03
N ALA A 53 3.91 -10.83 6.63
CA ALA A 53 3.89 -12.12 5.93
C ALA A 53 3.35 -13.25 6.83
N GLY A 54 3.78 -13.29 8.10
CA GLY A 54 3.31 -14.30 9.06
C GLY A 54 1.82 -14.19 9.41
N ALA A 55 1.26 -12.97 9.38
CA ALA A 55 -0.16 -12.75 9.63
C ALA A 55 -1.07 -13.26 8.49
N ILE A 56 -0.60 -13.23 7.23
CA ILE A 56 -1.35 -13.72 6.07
C ILE A 56 -1.50 -15.25 6.14
N HIS A 57 -0.43 -15.96 6.54
CA HIS A 57 -0.44 -17.41 6.74
C HIS A 57 -1.49 -17.85 7.77
N GLY A 58 -1.59 -17.13 8.89
CA GLY A 58 -2.58 -17.39 9.94
C GLY A 58 -4.04 -17.13 9.53
N LYS A 59 -4.27 -16.33 8.48
CA LYS A 59 -5.60 -16.03 7.90
C LYS A 59 -5.97 -17.02 6.78
N ALA A 60 -4.99 -17.63 6.09
CA ALA A 60 -5.23 -18.61 5.03
C ALA A 60 -5.95 -19.89 5.50
N GLY A 61 -5.74 -20.33 6.75
CA GLY A 61 -6.44 -21.48 7.35
C GLY A 61 -7.87 -21.18 7.83
N ARG A 62 -8.28 -19.90 7.91
CA ARG A 62 -9.65 -19.46 8.22
C ARG A 62 -10.26 -18.93 6.93
N ALA A 63 -10.73 -19.84 6.08
CA ALA A 63 -11.35 -19.49 4.80
C ALA A 63 -12.48 -18.47 4.97
N ALA A 64 -12.24 -17.25 4.50
CA ALA A 64 -13.17 -16.45 3.69
C ALA A 64 -12.51 -15.08 3.46
N THR A 65 -12.68 -14.56 2.25
CA THR A 65 -12.51 -13.17 1.88
C THR A 65 -13.03 -12.22 2.97
N VAL A 66 -12.16 -11.81 3.89
CA VAL A 66 -12.40 -10.63 4.73
C VAL A 66 -11.70 -9.49 4.00
N SER A 67 -12.47 -8.79 3.18
CA SER A 67 -12.08 -7.46 2.75
C SER A 67 -12.06 -6.61 4.00
N ASP A 68 -10.88 -6.15 4.44
CA ASP A 68 -10.79 -5.12 5.47
C ASP A 68 -11.18 -3.80 4.80
N TRP A 69 -12.49 -3.64 4.55
CA TRP A 69 -13.09 -2.32 4.39
C TRP A 69 -13.10 -1.67 5.77
N MET A 70 -12.21 -0.71 5.97
CA MET A 70 -12.39 0.42 6.86
C MET A 70 -12.60 1.65 5.99
#